data_AF-A0A347U8J1-F1
#
_entry.id   AF-A0A347U8J1-F1
#
_cell.length_a   1.000
_cell.length_b   1.000
_cell.length_c   1.000
_cell.angle_alpha   90.00
_cell.angle_beta   90.00
_cell.angle_gamma   90.00
#
_symmetry.space_group_name_H-M   'P 1'
#
loop_
_entity.id
_entity.type
_entity.pdbx_description
1 polymer ?
#
loop_
_entity_poly.entity_id
_entity_poly.type
_entity_poly.pdbx_seq_one_letter_code
_entity_poly.pdbx_strand_id
1 'polypeptide(L)' 'MKEIVIKINPIEHQILKAIGELILKREGENNVNKRITINSYSVAKCCGLDSRTTKKYLKKLKDL' A
#
# COMPACT_ATOMS: atom_id res chain seq x y z
N MET A 1 21.41 -15.62 5.56
CA MET A 1 20.51 -14.69 4.85
C MET A 1 21.01 -13.28 5.13
N LYS A 2 21.25 -12.45 4.10
CA LYS A 2 21.51 -11.02 4.34
C LYS A 2 20.17 -10.34 4.59
N GLU A 3 19.99 -9.73 5.76
CA GLU A 3 18.82 -8.88 6.01
C GLU A 3 18.90 -7.64 5.11
N ILE A 4 17.90 -7.46 4.26
CA ILE A 4 17.72 -6.22 3.49
C ILE A 4 16.93 -5.27 4.37
N VAL A 5 17.61 -4.28 4.96
CA VAL A 5 16.97 -3.23 5.75
C VAL A 5 16.68 -2.04 4.85
N ILE A 6 15.41 -1.86 4.48
CA ILE A 6 14.96 -0.69 3.71
C ILE A 6 14.64 0.43 4.70
N LYS A 7 15.39 1.54 4.64
CA LYS A 7 15.09 2.74 5.42
C LYS A 7 13.96 3.52 4.73
N ILE A 8 12.76 3.41 5.27
CA ILE A 8 11.57 4.15 4.83
C ILE A 8 11.16 5.18 5.89
N ASN A 9 10.57 6.28 5.46
CA ASN A 9 10.01 7.27 6.38
C ASN A 9 8.62 6.84 6.91
N PRO A 10 8.07 7.51 7.94
CA PRO A 10 6.79 7.13 8.53
C PRO A 10 5.60 7.12 7.55
N ILE A 11 5.58 8.01 6.56
CA ILE A 11 4.51 8.09 5.56
C ILE A 11 4.61 6.92 4.57
N GLU A 12 5.83 6.59 4.14
CA GLU A 12 6.09 5.41 3.29
C GLU A 12 5.69 4.13 4.00
N HIS A 13 6.02 4.01 5.29
CA HIS A 13 5.58 2.88 6.11
C HIS A 13 4.05 2.79 6.23
N GLN A 14 3.36 3.91 6.45
CA GLN A 14 1.89 3.93 6.50
C GLN A 14 1.27 3.49 5.16
N ILE A 15 1.82 3.93 4.04
CA ILE A 15 1.34 3.55 2.71
C ILE A 15 1.59 2.07 2.44
N LEU A 16 2.78 1.56 2.76
CA LEU A 16 3.10 0.14 2.63
C LEU A 16 2.21 -0.74 3.50
N LYS A 17 1.97 -0.33 4.75
CA LYS A 17 1.04 -1.00 5.65
C LYS A 17 -0.37 -1.05 5.06
N ALA A 18 -0.88 0.08 4.56
CA ALA A 18 -2.21 0.15 3.93
C ALA A 18 -2.33 -0.73 2.67
N ILE A 19 -1.28 -0.78 1.85
CA ILE A 19 -1.23 -1.71 0.70
C ILE A 19 -1.36 -3.16 1.21
N GLY A 20 -0.58 -3.54 2.23
CA GLY A 20 -0.64 -4.86 2.84
C GLY A 20 -2.03 -5.20 3.41
N GLU A 21 -2.67 -4.27 4.12
CA GLU A 21 -4.03 -4.44 4.65
C GLU A 21 -5.07 -4.65 3.55
N LEU A 22 -4.97 -3.90 2.44
CA LEU A 22 -5.86 -4.07 1.29
C LEU A 22 -5.68 -5.46 0.65
N ILE A 23 -4.44 -5.94 0.53
CA ILE A 23 -4.14 -7.29 0.01
C ILE A 23 -4.71 -8.35 0.95
N LEU A 24 -4.45 -8.27 2.25
CA LEU A 24 -4.96 -9.23 3.24
C LEU A 24 -6.49 -9.26 3.26
N LYS A 25 -7.14 -8.09 3.18
CA LYS A 25 -8.59 -8.00 3.09
C LYS A 25 -9.12 -8.70 1.83
N ARG A 26 -8.43 -8.57 0.70
CA ARG A 26 -8.79 -9.27 -0.54
C ARG A 26 -8.64 -10.78 -0.39
N GLU A 27 -7.54 -11.23 0.20
CA GLU A 27 -7.27 -12.65 0.43
C GLU A 27 -8.31 -13.28 1.36
N GLY A 28 -8.87 -12.51 2.30
CA GLY A 28 -9.96 -12.96 3.17
C GLY A 28 -11.33 -13.13 2.49
N GLU A 29 -11.52 -12.68 1.25
CA GLU A 29 -12.82 -12.82 0.58
C GLU A 29 -13.03 -14.25 0.01
N ASN A 30 -14.23 -14.81 0.16
CA ASN A 30 -14.59 -16.15 -0.38
C ASN A 30 -14.93 -16.16 -1.89
N ASN A 31 -14.39 -15.21 -2.65
CA ASN A 31 -14.62 -15.10 -4.09
C ASN A 31 -13.42 -15.68 -4.85
N VAL A 32 -13.66 -16.53 -5.85
CA VAL A 32 -12.59 -17.15 -6.67
C VAL A 32 -11.96 -16.13 -7.64
N ASN A 33 -12.69 -15.09 -8.06
CA ASN A 33 -12.23 -14.04 -8.98
C ASN A 33 -11.63 -12.81 -8.27
N LYS A 34 -10.71 -13.09 -7.36
CA LYS A 34 -9.45 -12.39 -7.00
C LYS A 34 -9.06 -10.96 -7.40
N ARG A 35 -9.89 -9.98 -7.83
CA ARG A 35 -9.35 -8.66 -8.25
C ARG A 35 -9.20 -7.65 -7.11
N ILE A 36 -8.00 -7.10 -6.94
CA ILE A 36 -7.72 -5.96 -6.05
C ILE A 36 -7.29 -4.76 -6.89
N THR A 37 -7.94 -3.62 -6.66
CA THR A 37 -7.53 -2.36 -7.27
C THR A 37 -6.75 -1.56 -6.24
N ILE A 38 -5.42 -1.60 -6.34
CA ILE A 38 -4.52 -0.78 -5.52
C ILE A 38 -4.23 0.50 -6.29
N ASN A 39 -4.92 1.57 -5.93
CA ASN A 39 -4.73 2.90 -6.49
C ASN A 39 -4.64 3.96 -5.38
N SER A 40 -4.23 5.19 -5.73
CA SER A 40 -4.04 6.26 -4.75
C SER A 40 -5.29 6.57 -3.93
N TYR A 41 -6.48 6.41 -4.50
CA TYR A 41 -7.73 6.63 -3.78
C TYR A 41 -7.97 5.54 -2.72
N SER A 42 -7.86 4.27 -3.10
CA SER A 42 -8.05 3.12 -2.19
C SER A 42 -7.05 3.14 -1.03
N VAL A 43 -5.79 3.46 -1.32
CA VAL A 43 -4.72 3.53 -0.32
C VAL A 43 -4.94 4.73 0.59
N ALA A 44 -5.24 5.91 0.05
CA ALA A 44 -5.50 7.13 0.82
C ALA A 44 -6.65 6.92 1.81
N LYS A 45 -7.73 6.28 1.36
CA LYS A 45 -8.88 5.92 2.21
C LYS A 45 -8.49 4.95 3.33
N CYS A 46 -7.55 4.04 3.08
CA CYS A 46 -7.11 3.04 4.05
C CYS A 46 -6.15 3.63 5.10
N CYS A 47 -5.22 4.50 4.71
CA CYS A 47 -4.25 5.11 5.63
C CYS A 47 -4.69 6.46 6.23
N GLY A 48 -5.82 7.03 5.79
CA GLY A 48 -6.31 8.33 6.27
C GLY A 48 -5.50 9.53 5.79
N LEU A 49 -4.72 9.37 4.71
CA LEU A 49 -3.91 10.44 4.11
C LEU A 49 -4.64 11.13 2.95
N ASP A 50 -4.18 12.31 2.58
CA ASP A 50 -4.68 12.97 1.38
C ASP A 50 -4.23 12.23 0.11
N SER A 51 -5.09 12.27 -0.93
CA SER A 51 -4.86 11.56 -2.19
C SER A 51 -3.62 12.04 -2.94
N ARG A 52 -3.24 13.32 -2.79
CA ARG A 52 -2.07 13.92 -3.48
C ARG A 52 -0.78 13.38 -2.88
N THR A 53 -0.66 13.37 -1.56
CA THR A 53 0.47 12.79 -0.81
C THR A 53 0.58 11.30 -1.10
N THR A 54 -0.54 10.58 -1.03
CA THR A 54 -0.57 9.14 -1.31
C THR A 54 -0.07 8.84 -2.72
N LYS A 55 -0.54 9.58 -3.74
CA LYS A 55 -0.09 9.43 -5.12
C LYS A 55 1.41 9.70 -5.29
N LYS A 56 1.94 10.74 -4.64
CA LYS A 56 3.38 11.08 -4.66
C LYS A 56 4.23 9.94 -4.12
N TYR A 57 3.86 9.38 -2.97
CA TYR A 57 4.63 8.32 -2.33
C TYR A 57 4.45 6.96 -3.00
N LEU A 58 3.27 6.64 -3.53
CA LEU A 58 3.09 5.45 -4.37
C LEU A 58 4.00 5.47 -5.60
N LYS A 59 4.18 6.65 -6.23
CA LYS A 59 5.12 6.77 -7.35
C LYS A 59 6.56 6.50 -6.91
N LYS A 60 7.00 7.07 -5.80
CA LYS A 60 8.33 6.80 -5.22
C LYS A 60 8.55 5.32 -4.90
N LEU A 61 7.56 4.65 -4.31
CA LEU A 61 7.64 3.24 -3.94
C LEU A 61 7.69 2.31 -5.15
N LYS A 62 7.17 2.73 -6.31
CA LYS A 62 7.28 1.96 -7.56
C LYS A 62 8.71 1.95 -8.11
N ASP A 63 9.50 2.97 -7.79
CA ASP A 63 10.86 3.16 -8.29
C ASP A 63 11.93 2.52 -7.37
N LEU A 64 11.52 1.91 -6.25
CA LEU A 64 12.34 1.16 -5.28
C LEU A 64 12.47 -0.31 -5.67
#